data_AF-A0A7J4V241-F1
#
_entry.id   AF-A0A7J4V241-F1
#
_cell.length_a   1.000
_cell.length_b   1.000
_cell.length_c   1.000
_cell.angle_alpha   90.00
_cell.angle_beta   90.00
_cell.angle_gamma   90.00
#
_symmetry.space_group_name_H-M   'P 1'
#
loop_
_entity.id
_entity.type
_entity.pdbx_description
1 polymer ?
#
loop_
_entity_poly.entity_id
_entity_poly.type
_entity_poly.pdbx_seq_one_letter_code
_entity_poly.pdbx_strand_id
1 'polypeptide(L)'
;MARPDLVLLHPPSVIDFRERALLAGPVSDLIPSTPVFEMYPIGFTTIASHLESKGYEVRIANVANKMLMSKRFDPERFVRSIDAGMFGIDLHWMPHVQG
;
A
#
# COMPACT_ATOMS: atom_id res chain seq x y z
N MET A 1 7.72 -11.51 -17.59
CA MET A 1 6.50 -11.88 -16.83
C MET A 1 5.31 -11.37 -17.60
N ALA A 2 4.14 -11.99 -17.45
CA ALA A 2 2.90 -11.47 -18.01
C ALA A 2 2.55 -10.10 -17.38
N ARG A 3 1.74 -9.33 -18.10
CA ARG A 3 1.23 -8.03 -17.65
C ARG A 3 0.06 -8.30 -16.70
N PRO A 4 0.12 -7.86 -15.43
CA PRO A 4 -0.96 -8.09 -14.48
C PRO A 4 -2.29 -7.49 -14.93
N ASP A 5 -3.37 -8.21 -14.69
CA ASP A 5 -4.72 -7.70 -14.84
C ASP A 5 -5.04 -6.68 -13.74
N LEU A 6 -4.57 -6.94 -12.52
CA LEU A 6 -4.78 -6.08 -11.36
C LEU A 6 -3.53 -5.97 -10.49
N VAL A 7 -3.14 -4.74 -10.16
CA VAL A 7 -2.16 -4.46 -9.11
C VAL A 7 -2.85 -3.81 -7.92
N LEU A 8 -2.81 -4.48 -6.78
CA LEU A 8 -3.28 -4.00 -5.49
C LEU A 8 -2.16 -3.23 -4.80
N LEU A 9 -2.24 -1.91 -4.82
CA LEU A 9 -1.30 -0.98 -4.19
C LEU A 9 -1.73 -0.73 -2.75
N HIS A 10 -0.86 -1.06 -1.79
CA HIS A 10 -1.08 -0.76 -0.38
C HIS A 10 -0.24 0.47 0.03
N PRO A 11 -0.84 1.68 0.06
CA PRO A 11 -0.14 2.92 0.38
C PRO A 11 0.02 3.11 1.89
N PRO A 12 0.95 3.97 2.34
CA PRO A 12 0.96 4.43 3.72
C PRO A 12 -0.30 5.27 4.02
N SER A 13 -0.64 5.44 5.29
CA SER A 13 -1.70 6.37 5.73
C SER A 13 -1.49 7.82 5.28
N VAL A 14 -0.23 8.26 5.30
CA VAL A 14 0.23 9.59 4.88
C VAL A 14 1.41 9.38 3.94
N ILE A 15 1.34 9.86 2.69
CA ILE A 15 2.36 9.59 1.68
C ILE A 15 3.64 10.40 1.92
N ASP A 16 3.53 11.60 2.49
CA ASP A 16 4.66 12.51 2.75
C ASP A 16 5.28 12.34 4.16
N PHE A 17 5.01 11.21 4.83
CA PHE A 17 5.46 10.92 6.21
C PHE A 17 6.98 11.02 6.45
N ARG A 18 7.78 10.99 5.36
CA ARG A 18 9.24 11.12 5.41
C ARG A 18 9.70 12.58 5.35
N GLU A 19 8.86 13.47 4.84
CA GLU A 19 9.16 14.88 4.58
C GLU A 19 8.64 15.77 5.70
N ARG A 20 7.58 15.34 6.39
CA ARG A 20 6.88 16.11 7.40
C ARG A 20 6.79 15.35 8.72
N ALA A 21 6.99 16.06 9.83
CA ALA A 21 6.74 15.51 11.14
C ALA A 21 5.24 15.22 11.29
N LEU A 22 4.90 13.95 11.49
CA LEU A 22 3.54 13.53 11.78
C LEU A 22 3.22 13.77 13.26
N LEU A 23 2.36 14.74 13.54
CA LEU A 23 1.67 14.85 14.82
C LEU A 23 0.50 13.84 14.81
N ALA A 24 0.81 12.56 14.96
CA ALA A 24 -0.18 11.48 14.86
C ALA A 24 -1.20 11.46 16.02
N GLY A 25 -1.00 12.31 17.04
CA GLY A 25 -1.94 12.53 18.14
C GLY A 25 -2.32 11.24 18.87
N PRO A 26 -3.47 11.24 19.58
CA PRO A 26 -3.94 10.09 20.36
C PRO A 26 -4.23 8.83 19.52
N VAL A 27 -4.35 8.97 18.19
CA VAL A 27 -4.64 7.85 17.28
C VAL A 27 -3.44 6.91 17.15
N SER A 28 -2.22 7.44 17.28
CA SER A 28 -0.99 6.63 17.26
C SER A 28 -0.82 5.75 18.50
N ASP A 29 -1.43 6.11 19.62
CA ASP A 29 -1.31 5.35 20.88
C ASP A 29 -2.29 4.18 20.97
N LEU A 30 -3.33 4.17 20.13
CA LEU A 30 -4.42 3.20 20.17
C LEU A 30 -4.21 2.02 19.21
N ILE A 31 -3.27 2.11 18.27
CA ILE A 31 -3.01 1.08 17.27
C ILE A 31 -1.51 0.72 17.35
N PRO A 32 -1.15 -0.56 17.57
CA PRO A 32 0.24 -1.01 17.72
C PRO A 32 1.00 -1.05 16.37
N SER A 33 0.78 -0.07 15.51
CA SER A 33 1.50 0.14 14.25
C SER A 33 2.40 1.37 14.36
N THR A 34 3.41 1.46 13.50
CA THR A 34 4.10 2.75 13.31
C THR A 34 3.10 3.83 12.91
N PRO A 35 3.39 5.14 13.08
CA PRO A 35 2.51 6.23 12.63
C PRO A 35 2.18 6.22 11.12
N VAL A 36 2.87 5.37 10.36
CA VAL A 36 2.65 5.13 8.94
C VAL A 36 1.46 4.16 8.71
N PHE A 37 1.00 3.49 9.77
CA PHE A 37 -0.07 2.48 9.77
C PHE A 37 0.18 1.39 8.73
N GLU A 38 1.35 0.78 8.79
CA GLU A 38 1.69 -0.35 7.92
C GLU A 38 1.45 -1.67 8.66
N MET A 39 0.69 -2.55 8.03
CA MET A 39 0.52 -3.95 8.39
C MET A 39 0.33 -4.78 7.12
N TYR A 40 0.43 -6.11 7.24
CA TYR A 40 0.18 -7.00 6.12
C TYR A 40 -1.28 -6.87 5.63
N PRO A 41 -1.54 -6.54 4.35
CA PRO A 41 -2.88 -6.27 3.85
C PRO A 41 -3.64 -7.58 3.59
N ILE A 42 -4.20 -8.16 4.65
CA ILE A 42 -4.87 -9.46 4.59
C ILE A 42 -6.06 -9.45 3.63
N GLY A 43 -6.82 -8.35 3.57
CA GLY A 43 -7.93 -8.18 2.63
C GLY A 43 -7.48 -8.28 1.16
N PHE A 44 -6.33 -7.69 0.83
CA PHE A 44 -5.73 -7.84 -0.50
C PHE A 44 -5.29 -9.26 -0.79
N THR A 45 -4.76 -9.97 0.20
CA THR A 45 -4.39 -11.39 0.02
C THR A 45 -5.62 -12.23 -0.30
N THR A 46 -6.75 -11.97 0.36
CA THR A 46 -8.02 -12.64 0.06
C THR A 46 -8.55 -12.28 -1.33
N ILE A 47 -8.52 -11.00 -1.73
CA ILE A 47 -8.94 -10.56 -3.06
C ILE A 47 -8.08 -11.19 -4.15
N ALA A 48 -6.75 -11.15 -3.99
CA ALA A 48 -5.80 -11.75 -4.92
C ALA A 48 -6.07 -13.24 -5.07
N SER A 49 -6.14 -13.99 -3.96
CA SER A 49 -6.41 -15.43 -3.99
C SER A 49 -7.75 -15.75 -4.68
N HIS A 50 -8.80 -14.96 -4.43
CA HIS A 50 -10.10 -15.15 -5.08
C HIS A 50 -10.04 -14.92 -6.60
N LEU A 51 -9.36 -13.87 -7.06
CA LEU A 51 -9.26 -13.53 -8.47
C LEU A 51 -8.30 -14.46 -9.23
N GLU A 52 -7.18 -14.83 -8.61
CA GLU A 52 -6.25 -15.82 -9.13
C GLU A 52 -6.94 -17.17 -9.34
N SER A 53 -7.82 -17.58 -8.41
CA SER A 53 -8.65 -18.80 -8.57
C SER A 53 -9.57 -18.78 -9.80
N LYS A 54 -9.80 -17.58 -10.37
CA LYS A 54 -10.61 -17.36 -11.59
C LYS A 54 -9.77 -17.08 -12.84
N GLY A 55 -8.44 -17.21 -12.74
CA GLY A 55 -7.51 -17.08 -13.86
C GLY A 55 -6.98 -15.67 -14.12
N TYR A 56 -7.21 -14.70 -13.23
CA TYR A 56 -6.63 -13.36 -13.35
C TYR A 56 -5.20 -13.32 -12.80
N GLU A 57 -4.32 -12.55 -13.44
CA GLU A 57 -3.00 -12.23 -12.90
C GLU A 57 -3.10 -11.04 -11.93
N VAL A 58 -3.01 -11.31 -10.62
CA VAL A 58 -3.07 -10.27 -9.58
C VAL A 58 -1.71 -10.12 -8.90
N ARG A 59 -1.30 -8.89 -8.60
CA ARG A 59 -0.09 -8.63 -7.80
C ARG A 59 -0.39 -7.66 -6.66
N ILE A 60 0.21 -7.90 -5.50
CA ILE A 60 0.15 -6.99 -4.36
C ILE A 60 1.47 -6.23 -4.27
N ALA A 61 1.41 -4.91 -4.22
CA ALA A 61 2.55 -4.04 -4.04
C ALA A 61 2.34 -3.20 -2.78
N ASN A 62 3.01 -3.62 -1.70
CA ASN A 62 3.00 -2.89 -0.44
C ASN A 62 3.98 -1.71 -0.50
N VAL A 63 3.46 -0.56 -0.90
CA VAL A 63 4.20 0.69 -1.09
C VAL A 63 4.64 1.24 0.27
N ALA A 64 3.77 1.18 1.29
CA ALA A 64 4.09 1.59 2.66
C ALA A 64 5.34 0.87 3.19
N ASN A 65 5.37 -0.47 3.10
CA ASN A 65 6.51 -1.26 3.57
C ASN A 65 7.77 -0.98 2.74
N LYS A 66 7.67 -0.86 1.41
CA LYS A 66 8.81 -0.45 0.57
C LYS A 66 9.36 0.91 1.00
N MET A 67 8.47 1.82 1.40
CA MET A 67 8.86 3.12 1.90
C MET A 67 9.54 3.06 3.28
N LEU A 68 9.09 2.19 4.17
CA LEU A 68 9.73 1.97 5.48
C LEU A 68 11.12 1.32 5.35
N MET A 69 11.25 0.34 4.46
CA MET A 69 12.47 -0.47 4.31
C MET A 69 13.61 0.27 3.60
N SER A 70 13.33 1.33 2.83
CA SER A 70 14.38 2.07 2.12
C SER A 70 14.04 3.54 1.94
N LYS A 71 14.82 4.43 2.57
CA LYS A 71 14.70 5.89 2.35
C LYS A 71 14.98 6.32 0.90
N ARG A 72 15.67 5.49 0.11
CA ARG A 72 15.96 5.76 -1.31
C ARG A 72 14.84 5.29 -2.25
N PHE A 73 13.85 4.55 -1.73
CA PHE A 73 12.71 4.12 -2.53
C PHE A 73 11.82 5.31 -2.85
N ASP A 74 11.61 5.54 -4.15
CA ASP A 74 10.74 6.57 -4.71
C ASP A 74 9.39 5.93 -5.10
N PRO A 75 8.30 6.23 -4.38
CA PRO A 75 7.00 5.64 -4.64
C PRO A 75 6.41 6.10 -5.99
N GLU A 76 6.65 7.34 -6.42
CA GLU A 76 6.14 7.84 -7.69
C GLU A 76 6.80 7.14 -8.87
N ARG A 77 8.13 7.04 -8.84
CA ARG A 77 8.88 6.29 -9.86
C ARG A 77 8.44 4.82 -9.89
N PHE A 78 8.23 4.22 -8.73
CA PHE A 78 7.76 2.84 -8.64
C PHE A 78 6.40 2.66 -9.30
N VAL A 79 5.38 3.46 -8.91
CA VAL A 79 4.03 3.35 -9.47
C VAL A 79 4.03 3.60 -10.98
N ARG A 80 4.77 4.61 -11.47
CA ARG A 80 4.92 4.87 -12.92
C ARG A 80 5.57 3.73 -13.71
N SER A 81 6.37 2.89 -13.05
CA SER A 81 7.03 1.76 -13.70
C SER A 81 6.14 0.52 -13.85
N ILE A 82 4.97 0.51 -13.21
CA ILE A 82 4.05 -0.63 -13.24
C ILE A 82 3.14 -0.51 -14.47
N ASP A 83 3.25 -1.49 -15.36
CA ASP A 83 2.27 -1.71 -16.42
C ASP A 83 1.24 -2.75 -15.93
N ALA A 84 -0.02 -2.33 -15.78
CA ALA A 84 -1.12 -3.16 -15.30
C ALA A 84 -2.44 -2.79 -15.98
N GLY A 85 -3.36 -3.77 -16.08
CA GLY A 85 -4.72 -3.55 -16.58
C GLY A 85 -5.54 -2.62 -15.70
N MET A 86 -5.39 -2.76 -14.38
CA MET A 86 -6.10 -1.97 -13.38
C MET A 86 -5.26 -1.84 -12.11
N PHE A 87 -5.51 -0.77 -11.35
CA PHE A 87 -4.97 -0.58 -10.01
C PHE A 87 -6.10 -0.59 -8.99
N GLY A 88 -5.90 -1.31 -7.89
CA GLY A 88 -6.74 -1.24 -6.69
C GLY A 88 -5.95 -0.64 -5.55
N ILE A 89 -6.53 0.33 -4.84
CA ILE A 89 -5.89 1.02 -3.72
C ILE A 89 -6.80 0.83 -2.51
N ASP A 90 -6.26 0.34 -1.40
CA ASP A 90 -7.01 0.20 -0.17
C ASP A 90 -6.87 1.44 0.71
N LEU A 91 -8.02 1.92 1.16
CA LEU A 91 -8.15 3.02 2.12
C LEU A 91 -8.72 2.46 3.43
N HIS A 92 -8.10 1.42 3.97
CA HIS A 92 -8.69 0.61 5.05
C HIS A 92 -8.48 1.22 6.45
N TRP A 93 -7.52 2.13 6.59
CA TRP A 93 -7.33 2.90 7.81
C TRP A 93 -8.21 4.15 7.87
N MET A 94 -8.92 4.32 8.97
CA MET A 94 -9.64 5.56 9.30
C MET A 94 -8.77 6.84 9.23
N PRO A 95 -7.45 6.81 9.52
CA PRO A 95 -6.54 7.94 9.30
C PRO A 95 -5.90 8.04 7.91
N HIS A 96 -6.36 7.33 6.85
CA HIS A 96 -5.85 7.66 5.51
C HIS A 96 -6.22 9.10 5.16
N VAL A 97 -5.23 10.00 5.18
CA VAL A 97 -5.40 11.41 4.82
C VAL A 97 -4.99 11.64 3.37
N GLN A 98 -3.96 10.90 2.90
CA GLN A 98 -3.33 11.11 1.60
C GLN A 98 -3.15 9.81 0.80
N GLY A 99 -3.79 8.71 1.24
CA GLY A 99 -3.60 7.36 0.70
C GLY A 99 -3.44 7.30 -0.82
#